data_AF-A0A968NS87-F1
#
_entry.id   AF-A0A968NS87-F1
#
_cell.length_a   1.000
_cell.length_b   1.000
_cell.length_c   1.000
_cell.angle_alpha   90.00
_cell.angle_beta   90.00
_cell.angle_gamma   90.00
#
_symmetry.space_group_name_H-M   'P 1'
#
loop_
_entity.id
_entity.type
_entity.pdbx_description
1 polymer ?
#
loop_
_entity_poly.entity_id
_entity_poly.type
_entity_poly.pdbx_seq_one_letter_code
_entity_poly.pdbx_strand_id
1 'polypeptide(L)'
;MQRLESGADPSDRSPVQLQAWLAAIVEPFIYRSQAAQQSLRLDLPSDLPVFLIDLEMLKRIVTELVNNACKYTPAGHEITLRLRLTPDWLVLSVSNTGIEIPKDALPRLFEKFYRVPDAAVAQQTGTGLGLALVQQLVKRLEGRIRVTSQQNLTTLTVDLPRLEAEDSPNDSRFYYSRMSARSVRDRGLSASRFELFDSTYQAALAPTSSAWVSRHI
;
A
#
# COMPACT_ATOMS: atom_id res chain seq x y z
N MET A 1 25.29 9.80 -17.89
CA MET A 1 23.85 9.52 -17.77
C MET A 1 23.63 8.55 -16.62
N GLN A 2 23.25 9.03 -15.42
CA GLN A 2 23.00 8.16 -14.27
C GLN A 2 21.87 8.77 -13.43
N ARG A 3 20.62 8.49 -13.81
CA ARG A 3 19.44 8.90 -13.05
C ARG A 3 19.12 7.82 -12.02
N LEU A 4 19.63 8.06 -10.82
CA LEU A 4 18.98 7.90 -9.51
C LEU A 4 18.02 6.71 -9.33
N GLU A 5 18.47 5.79 -8.48
CA GLU A 5 17.65 4.93 -7.62
C GLU A 5 16.89 5.78 -6.57
N SER A 6 16.09 6.76 -7.01
CA SER A 6 15.35 7.64 -6.10
C SER A 6 14.14 6.91 -5.53
N GLY A 7 13.96 7.00 -4.21
CA GLY A 7 12.69 6.67 -3.53
C GLY A 7 11.52 7.46 -4.11
N ALA A 8 10.30 7.15 -3.68
CA ALA A 8 9.10 7.87 -4.14
C ALA A 8 9.29 9.38 -4.01
N ASP A 9 9.02 10.13 -5.08
CA ASP A 9 9.06 11.59 -5.03
C ASP A 9 7.96 12.06 -4.08
N PRO A 10 8.25 12.91 -3.08
CA PRO A 10 7.22 13.42 -2.17
C PRO A 10 6.02 14.05 -2.88
N SER A 11 6.18 14.53 -4.13
CA SER A 11 5.08 15.07 -4.96
C SER A 11 4.00 14.06 -5.33
N ASP A 12 4.30 12.77 -5.29
CA ASP A 12 3.40 11.72 -5.80
C ASP A 12 2.47 11.19 -4.70
N ARG A 13 2.63 11.66 -3.45
CA ARG A 13 1.79 11.26 -2.32
C ARG A 13 0.52 12.10 -2.24
N SER A 14 -0.62 11.44 -2.09
CA SER A 14 -1.92 12.07 -1.93
C SER A 14 -2.58 11.68 -0.60
N PRO A 15 -3.36 12.58 0.02
CA PRO A 15 -4.22 12.22 1.16
C PRO A 15 -5.20 11.11 0.79
N VAL A 16 -5.36 10.11 1.65
CA VAL A 16 -6.30 9.01 1.43
C VAL A 16 -6.92 8.50 2.72
N GLN A 17 -8.24 8.25 2.65
CA GLN A 17 -8.92 7.47 3.67
C GLN A 17 -8.85 5.97 3.34
N LEU A 18 -7.87 5.28 3.94
CA LEU A 18 -7.52 3.91 3.59
C LEU A 18 -8.67 2.91 3.74
N GLN A 19 -9.59 3.13 4.69
CA GLN A 19 -10.71 2.22 4.90
C GLN A 19 -11.63 2.14 3.67
N ALA A 20 -12.13 3.30 3.22
CA ALA A 20 -13.00 3.39 2.05
C ALA A 20 -12.24 3.01 0.77
N TRP A 21 -10.99 3.45 0.65
CA TRP A 21 -10.16 3.16 -0.51
C TRP A 21 -9.86 1.66 -0.66
N LEU A 22 -9.48 0.97 0.42
CA LEU A 22 -9.25 -0.49 0.38
C LEU A 22 -10.53 -1.25 0.05
N ALA A 23 -11.67 -0.84 0.62
CA ALA A 23 -12.96 -1.47 0.31
C ALA A 23 -13.26 -1.43 -1.19
N ALA A 24 -13.10 -0.27 -1.83
CA ALA A 24 -13.34 -0.09 -3.27
C ALA A 24 -12.36 -0.90 -4.14
N ILE A 25 -11.08 -0.99 -3.77
CA ILE A 25 -10.09 -1.77 -4.53
C ILE A 25 -10.34 -3.27 -4.42
N VAL A 26 -10.81 -3.74 -3.26
CA VAL A 26 -10.96 -5.17 -2.96
C VAL A 26 -12.32 -5.73 -3.37
N GLU A 27 -13.34 -4.89 -3.51
CA GLU A 27 -14.70 -5.30 -3.91
C GLU A 27 -14.76 -6.22 -5.15
N PRO A 28 -14.08 -5.93 -6.28
CA PRO A 28 -14.07 -6.83 -7.44
C PRO A 28 -13.50 -8.22 -7.12
N PHE A 29 -12.55 -8.30 -6.18
CA PHE A 29 -11.94 -9.56 -5.75
C PHE A 29 -12.87 -10.37 -4.86
N ILE A 30 -13.72 -9.72 -4.06
CA ILE A 30 -14.73 -10.42 -3.25
C ILE A 30 -15.66 -11.22 -4.16
N TYR A 31 -16.19 -10.59 -5.21
CA TYR A 31 -17.05 -11.27 -6.18
C TYR A 31 -16.34 -12.41 -6.93
N ARG A 32 -15.10 -12.18 -7.36
CA ARG A 32 -14.29 -13.20 -8.03
C ARG A 32 -13.99 -14.39 -7.12
N SER A 33 -13.63 -14.14 -5.87
CA SER A 33 -13.35 -15.20 -4.90
C SER A 33 -14.60 -16.03 -4.59
N GLN A 34 -15.77 -15.39 -4.45
CA GLN A 34 -17.04 -16.10 -4.30
C GLN A 34 -17.35 -17.03 -5.48
N ALA A 35 -17.13 -16.56 -6.71
CA ALA A 35 -17.30 -17.39 -7.91
C ALA A 35 -16.33 -18.59 -7.95
N ALA A 36 -15.16 -18.48 -7.31
CA ALA A 36 -14.20 -19.56 -7.11
C ALA A 36 -14.45 -20.38 -5.83
N GLN A 37 -15.58 -20.19 -5.15
CA GLN A 37 -15.93 -20.82 -3.87
C GLN A 37 -14.94 -20.52 -2.74
N GLN A 38 -14.26 -19.39 -2.79
CA GLN A 38 -13.36 -18.88 -1.73
C GLN A 38 -14.08 -17.80 -0.93
N SER A 39 -13.68 -17.58 0.32
CA SER A 39 -14.09 -16.40 1.09
C SER A 39 -12.98 -15.35 1.10
N LEU A 40 -13.30 -14.09 0.85
CA LEU A 40 -12.37 -12.97 1.00
C LEU A 40 -12.99 -11.95 1.95
N ARG A 41 -12.25 -11.57 3.00
CA ARG A 41 -12.68 -10.55 3.96
C ARG A 41 -11.64 -9.46 4.20
N LEU A 42 -12.14 -8.31 4.60
CA LEU A 42 -11.35 -7.17 5.09
C LEU A 42 -11.38 -7.15 6.61
N ASP A 43 -10.20 -6.99 7.21
CA ASP A 43 -10.03 -6.82 8.65
C ASP A 43 -9.26 -5.52 8.89
N LEU A 44 -10.01 -4.43 9.01
CA LEU A 44 -9.51 -3.06 9.12
C LEU A 44 -9.88 -2.48 10.49
N PRO A 45 -9.03 -1.62 11.08
CA PRO A 45 -9.42 -0.82 12.23
C PRO A 45 -10.64 0.05 11.88
N SER A 46 -11.53 0.26 12.86
CA SER A 46 -12.74 1.06 12.67
C SER A 46 -12.46 2.55 12.50
N ASP A 47 -11.31 3.02 13.00
CA ASP A 47 -10.89 4.42 12.96
C ASP A 47 -9.46 4.47 12.43
N LEU A 48 -9.32 4.84 11.16
CA LEU A 48 -8.05 5.02 10.48
C LEU A 48 -7.90 6.50 10.15
N PRO A 49 -6.76 7.13 10.48
CA PRO A 49 -6.49 8.50 10.06
C PRO A 49 -6.31 8.59 8.54
N VAL A 50 -6.27 9.81 8.02
CA VAL A 50 -5.90 10.07 6.63
C VAL A 50 -4.40 9.88 6.46
N PHE A 51 -3.99 9.15 5.42
CA PHE A 51 -2.59 8.87 5.12
C PHE A 51 -2.11 9.67 3.91
N LEU A 52 -0.83 10.04 3.89
CA LEU A 52 -0.13 10.55 2.70
C LEU A 52 0.65 9.40 2.06
N ILE A 53 0.18 8.91 0.92
CA ILE A 53 0.80 7.79 0.22
C ILE A 53 0.64 7.92 -1.29
N ASP A 54 1.58 7.35 -2.04
CA ASP A 54 1.44 7.18 -3.48
C ASP A 54 0.37 6.10 -3.74
N LEU A 55 -0.79 6.55 -4.24
CA LEU A 55 -1.96 5.71 -4.43
C LEU A 55 -1.81 4.73 -5.58
N GLU A 56 -1.03 5.06 -6.60
CA GLU A 56 -0.82 4.16 -7.74
C GLU A 56 0.06 2.98 -7.33
N MET A 57 1.14 3.26 -6.60
CA MET A 57 2.00 2.21 -6.04
C MET A 57 1.24 1.34 -5.05
N LEU A 58 0.49 1.94 -4.12
CA LEU A 58 -0.30 1.19 -3.14
C LEU A 58 -1.36 0.33 -3.83
N LYS A 59 -2.09 0.89 -4.81
CA LYS A 59 -3.07 0.14 -5.61
C LYS A 59 -2.43 -1.08 -6.25
N ARG A 60 -1.25 -0.90 -6.84
CA ARG A 60 -0.55 -2.00 -7.50
C ARG A 60 -0.10 -3.06 -6.49
N ILE A 61 0.44 -2.65 -5.34
CA ILE A 61 0.81 -3.57 -4.25
C ILE A 61 -0.40 -4.41 -3.82
N VAL A 62 -1.51 -3.77 -3.46
CA VAL A 62 -2.72 -4.47 -2.99
C VAL A 62 -3.25 -5.42 -4.07
N THR A 63 -3.33 -4.95 -5.31
CA THR A 63 -3.83 -5.73 -6.45
C THR A 63 -3.00 -6.98 -6.68
N GLU A 64 -1.67 -6.89 -6.65
CA GLU A 64 -0.79 -8.05 -6.86
C GLU A 64 -0.86 -9.05 -5.71
N LEU A 65 -0.91 -8.57 -4.46
CA LEU A 65 -1.03 -9.43 -3.28
C LEU A 65 -2.37 -10.17 -3.23
N VAL A 66 -3.48 -9.47 -3.50
CA VAL A 66 -4.81 -10.08 -3.50
C VAL A 66 -4.97 -11.03 -4.69
N ASN A 67 -4.47 -10.68 -5.89
CA ASN A 67 -4.45 -11.61 -7.02
C ASN A 67 -3.66 -12.88 -6.70
N ASN A 68 -2.51 -12.75 -6.03
CA ASN A 68 -1.74 -13.90 -5.57
C ASN A 68 -2.58 -14.77 -4.63
N ALA A 69 -3.20 -14.18 -3.62
CA ALA A 69 -4.06 -14.92 -2.70
C ALA A 69 -5.21 -15.63 -3.43
N CYS A 70 -5.98 -14.95 -4.30
CA CYS A 70 -7.07 -15.58 -5.06
C CYS A 70 -6.58 -16.73 -5.94
N LYS A 71 -5.37 -16.62 -6.51
CA LYS A 71 -4.77 -17.64 -7.39
C LYS A 71 -4.33 -18.90 -6.63
N TYR A 72 -3.83 -18.72 -5.41
CA TYR A 72 -3.24 -19.79 -4.60
C TYR A 72 -4.12 -20.24 -3.42
N THR A 73 -5.40 -19.87 -3.41
CA THR A 73 -6.38 -20.34 -2.42
C THR A 73 -7.29 -21.39 -3.07
N PRO A 74 -7.39 -22.61 -2.52
CA PRO A 74 -8.32 -23.62 -3.04
C PRO A 74 -9.79 -23.24 -2.76
N ALA A 75 -10.73 -23.89 -3.45
CA ALA A 75 -12.15 -23.78 -3.12
C ALA A 75 -12.42 -24.22 -1.67
N GLY A 76 -13.31 -23.52 -0.96
CA GLY A 76 -13.64 -23.76 0.45
C GLY A 76 -12.69 -23.09 1.45
N HIS A 77 -11.65 -22.39 0.98
CA HIS A 77 -10.66 -21.71 1.82
C HIS A 77 -10.84 -20.19 1.86
N GLU A 78 -10.05 -19.54 2.71
CA GLU A 78 -10.24 -18.15 3.08
C GLU A 78 -9.03 -17.28 2.73
N ILE A 79 -9.33 -16.01 2.40
CA ILE A 79 -8.39 -14.93 2.18
C ILE A 79 -8.77 -13.78 3.14
N THR A 80 -7.78 -13.22 3.83
CA THR A 80 -7.96 -12.06 4.70
C THR A 80 -6.97 -10.98 4.28
N LEU A 81 -7.48 -9.81 3.87
CA LEU A 81 -6.68 -8.59 3.79
C LEU A 81 -6.87 -7.83 5.10
N ARG A 82 -5.77 -7.63 5.81
CA ARG A 82 -5.73 -7.02 7.14
C ARG A 82 -4.84 -5.81 7.15
N LEU A 83 -5.31 -4.75 7.79
CA LEU A 83 -4.53 -3.55 8.07
C LEU A 83 -4.36 -3.39 9.58
N ARG A 84 -3.17 -3.02 10.04
CA ARG A 84 -2.88 -2.68 11.43
C ARG A 84 -1.98 -1.45 11.48
N LEU A 85 -2.11 -0.66 12.54
CA LEU A 85 -1.23 0.47 12.80
C LEU A 85 -0.31 0.14 13.97
N THR A 86 0.95 0.52 13.82
CA THR A 86 1.93 0.61 14.91
C THR A 86 2.38 2.07 15.00
N PRO A 87 3.18 2.46 16.01
CA PRO A 87 3.67 3.84 16.11
C PRO A 87 4.36 4.35 14.83
N ASP A 88 5.14 3.49 14.15
CA ASP A 88 5.96 3.89 13.01
C ASP A 88 5.50 3.31 11.66
N TRP A 89 4.63 2.30 11.67
CA TRP A 89 4.29 1.53 10.47
C TRP A 89 2.79 1.38 10.26
N LEU A 90 2.40 1.52 8.99
CA LEU A 90 1.20 0.96 8.41
C LEU A 90 1.50 -0.48 7.98
N VAL A 91 0.88 -1.46 8.63
CA VAL A 91 1.11 -2.89 8.40
C VAL A 91 -0.05 -3.46 7.60
N LEU A 92 0.17 -3.68 6.31
CA LEU A 92 -0.78 -4.35 5.40
C LEU A 92 -0.39 -5.82 5.28
N SER A 93 -1.33 -6.72 5.49
CA SER A 93 -1.11 -8.16 5.31
C SER A 93 -2.20 -8.80 4.47
N VAL A 94 -1.81 -9.74 3.62
CA VAL A 94 -2.74 -10.62 2.90
C VAL A 94 -2.40 -12.05 3.30
N SER A 95 -3.36 -12.70 3.95
CA SER A 95 -3.25 -14.08 4.40
C SER A 95 -4.21 -14.96 3.63
N ASN A 96 -3.79 -16.18 3.29
CA ASN A 96 -4.65 -17.18 2.68
C ASN A 96 -4.38 -18.59 3.21
N THR A 97 -5.43 -19.42 3.22
CA THR A 97 -5.35 -20.81 3.70
C THR A 97 -5.34 -21.83 2.56
N GLY A 98 -4.89 -23.05 2.87
CA GLY A 98 -5.06 -24.23 2.01
C GLY A 98 -3.82 -24.69 1.26
N ILE A 99 -2.82 -23.81 1.08
CA ILE A 99 -1.54 -24.18 0.47
C ILE A 99 -0.40 -23.68 1.34
N GLU A 100 0.44 -24.61 1.78
CA GLU A 100 1.71 -24.32 2.43
C GLU A 100 2.83 -24.21 1.38
N ILE A 101 3.68 -23.20 1.52
CA ILE A 101 4.83 -22.99 0.66
C ILE A 101 6.03 -23.69 1.29
N PRO A 102 6.77 -24.54 0.53
CA PRO A 102 8.00 -25.15 1.00
C PRO A 102 8.99 -24.11 1.56
N LYS A 103 9.64 -24.44 2.68
CA LYS A 103 10.52 -23.50 3.40
C LYS A 103 11.70 -23.02 2.55
N ASP A 104 12.21 -23.89 1.68
CA ASP A 104 13.29 -23.61 0.73
C ASP A 104 12.85 -22.70 -0.44
N ALA A 105 11.55 -22.62 -0.71
CA ALA A 105 10.98 -21.73 -1.71
C ALA A 105 10.75 -20.30 -1.20
N LEU A 106 10.52 -20.11 0.11
CA LEU A 106 10.21 -18.80 0.71
C LEU A 106 11.21 -17.67 0.35
N PRO A 107 12.55 -17.88 0.42
CA PRO A 107 13.52 -16.84 0.08
C PRO A 107 13.45 -16.41 -1.38
N ARG A 108 12.93 -17.28 -2.25
CA ARG A 108 12.94 -17.14 -3.71
C ARG A 108 11.64 -16.55 -4.25
N LEU A 109 10.59 -16.43 -3.44
CA LEU A 109 9.26 -15.96 -3.89
C LEU A 109 9.26 -14.56 -4.50
N PHE A 110 10.27 -13.73 -4.18
CA PHE A 110 10.42 -12.39 -4.74
C PHE A 110 11.36 -12.34 -5.96
N GLU A 111 11.97 -13.45 -6.35
CA GLU A 111 12.76 -13.56 -7.58
C GLU A 111 11.85 -13.43 -8.81
N LYS A 112 12.30 -12.69 -9.82
CA LYS A 112 11.58 -12.58 -11.08
C LYS A 112 11.47 -13.96 -11.74
N PHE A 113 10.27 -14.27 -12.24
CA PHE A 113 9.95 -15.53 -12.93
C PHE A 113 9.97 -16.78 -12.05
N TYR A 114 10.32 -16.67 -10.76
CA TYR A 114 10.29 -17.81 -9.86
C TYR A 114 8.84 -18.25 -9.58
N ARG A 115 8.65 -19.57 -9.57
CA ARG A 115 7.39 -20.22 -9.19
C ARG A 115 7.74 -21.44 -8.37
N VAL A 116 6.98 -21.69 -7.32
CA VAL A 116 7.06 -22.95 -6.57
C VAL A 116 6.68 -24.08 -7.55
N PRO A 117 7.55 -25.08 -7.76
CA PRO A 117 7.22 -26.24 -8.58
C PRO A 117 6.21 -27.09 -7.80
N ASP A 118 4.91 -26.84 -8.02
CA ASP A 118 3.82 -27.60 -7.41
C ASP A 118 2.81 -28.03 -8.49
N ALA A 119 2.55 -29.33 -8.55
CA ALA A 119 1.61 -29.95 -9.47
C ALA A 119 0.16 -29.49 -9.22
N ALA A 120 -0.21 -29.18 -7.97
CA ALA A 120 -1.55 -28.71 -7.62
C ALA A 120 -1.85 -27.31 -8.18
N VAL A 121 -0.81 -26.53 -8.48
CA VAL A 121 -0.92 -25.13 -8.92
C VAL A 121 -0.23 -24.85 -10.26
N ALA A 122 0.26 -25.91 -10.92
CA ALA A 122 0.91 -25.83 -12.23
C ALA A 122 0.01 -25.21 -13.30
N GLN A 123 -1.30 -25.48 -13.24
CA GLN A 123 -2.29 -24.94 -14.19
C GLN A 123 -2.57 -23.44 -14.01
N GLN A 124 -2.18 -22.84 -12.88
CA GLN A 124 -2.48 -21.44 -12.62
C GLN A 124 -1.57 -20.52 -13.45
N THR A 125 -2.15 -19.80 -14.41
CA THR A 125 -1.43 -18.90 -15.32
C THR A 125 -0.78 -17.73 -14.56
N GLY A 126 0.46 -17.39 -14.88
CA GLY A 126 1.14 -16.22 -14.31
C GLY A 126 2.63 -16.16 -14.66
N THR A 127 3.13 -14.94 -14.83
CA THR A 127 4.49 -14.64 -15.30
C THR A 127 5.56 -14.77 -14.22
N GLY A 128 5.18 -14.93 -12.94
CA GLY A 128 6.12 -14.89 -11.82
C GLY A 128 6.70 -13.49 -11.56
N LEU A 129 6.06 -12.43 -12.04
CA LEU A 129 6.54 -11.05 -11.88
C LEU A 129 5.85 -10.28 -10.75
N GLY A 130 4.67 -10.72 -10.29
CA GLY A 130 3.84 -9.97 -9.35
C GLY A 130 4.54 -9.66 -8.02
N LEU A 131 5.05 -10.68 -7.32
CA LEU A 131 5.73 -10.46 -6.03
C LEU A 131 7.06 -9.72 -6.16
N ALA A 132 7.77 -9.91 -7.27
CA ALA A 132 8.98 -9.14 -7.58
C ALA A 132 8.64 -7.64 -7.76
N LEU A 133 7.52 -7.32 -8.44
CA LEU A 133 7.03 -5.95 -8.57
C LEU A 133 6.63 -5.38 -7.21
N VAL A 134 5.90 -6.14 -6.38
CA VAL A 134 5.55 -5.71 -5.03
C VAL A 134 6.80 -5.36 -4.23
N GLN A 135 7.84 -6.21 -4.26
CA GLN A 135 9.09 -5.94 -3.55
C GLN A 135 9.74 -4.62 -4.01
N GLN A 136 9.74 -4.35 -5.31
CA GLN A 136 10.27 -3.10 -5.87
C GLN A 136 9.47 -1.87 -5.43
N LEU A 137 8.14 -1.94 -5.47
CA LEU A 137 7.26 -0.83 -5.09
C LEU A 137 7.34 -0.55 -3.58
N VAL A 138 7.33 -1.61 -2.76
CA VAL A 138 7.49 -1.48 -1.31
C VAL A 138 8.83 -0.84 -0.97
N LYS A 139 9.91 -1.21 -1.65
CA LYS A 139 11.23 -0.56 -1.47
C LYS A 139 11.19 0.93 -1.86
N ARG A 140 10.49 1.30 -2.94
CA ARG A 140 10.32 2.71 -3.34
C ARG A 140 9.53 3.54 -2.33
N LEU A 141 8.57 2.90 -1.66
CA LEU A 141 7.83 3.47 -0.53
C LEU A 141 8.58 3.41 0.80
N GLU A 142 9.89 3.08 0.79
CA GLU A 142 10.74 2.96 1.98
C GLU A 142 10.23 1.91 3.00
N GLY A 143 9.46 0.95 2.51
CA GLY A 143 8.88 -0.13 3.29
C GLY A 143 9.69 -1.42 3.24
N ARG A 144 9.12 -2.46 3.85
CA ARG A 144 9.64 -3.84 3.80
C ARG A 144 8.52 -4.84 3.57
N ILE A 145 8.83 -5.89 2.82
CA ILE A 145 7.92 -7.01 2.58
C ILE A 145 8.52 -8.29 3.16
N ARG A 146 7.66 -9.11 3.77
CA ARG A 146 8.00 -10.42 4.35
C ARG A 146 6.92 -11.43 3.99
N VAL A 147 7.28 -12.71 4.08
CA VAL A 147 6.37 -13.83 3.84
C VAL A 147 6.59 -14.90 4.90
N THR A 148 5.49 -15.47 5.40
CA THR A 148 5.50 -16.65 6.27
C THR A 148 4.53 -17.68 5.69
N SER A 149 4.88 -18.96 5.74
CA SER A 149 3.98 -20.04 5.38
C SER A 149 4.21 -21.22 6.33
N GLN A 150 3.17 -21.59 7.07
CA GLN A 150 3.19 -22.68 8.04
C GLN A 150 1.76 -23.14 8.34
N GLN A 151 1.55 -24.44 8.56
CA GLN A 151 0.23 -24.99 8.91
C GLN A 151 -0.84 -24.64 7.86
N ASN A 152 -0.49 -24.70 6.58
CA ASN A 152 -1.35 -24.30 5.45
C ASN A 152 -1.89 -22.86 5.52
N LEU A 153 -1.21 -21.97 6.25
CA LEU A 153 -1.48 -20.55 6.30
C LEU A 153 -0.29 -19.80 5.73
N THR A 154 -0.50 -19.15 4.59
CA THR A 154 0.47 -18.24 3.98
C THR A 154 0.08 -16.80 4.29
N THR A 155 1.05 -15.96 4.65
CA THR A 155 0.84 -14.53 4.90
C THR A 155 1.97 -13.72 4.28
N LEU A 156 1.60 -12.79 3.41
CA LEU A 156 2.46 -11.73 2.90
C LEU A 156 2.20 -10.47 3.72
N THR A 157 3.26 -9.88 4.26
CA THR A 157 3.18 -8.68 5.11
C THR A 157 4.04 -7.57 4.52
N VAL A 158 3.42 -6.42 4.29
CA VAL A 158 4.04 -5.18 3.83
C VAL A 158 3.95 -4.15 4.94
N ASP A 159 5.10 -3.70 5.41
CA ASP A 159 5.19 -2.58 6.34
C ASP A 159 5.59 -1.34 5.56
N LEU A 160 4.75 -0.30 5.61
CA LEU A 160 5.01 1.02 5.00
C LEU A 160 5.18 2.06 6.11
N PRO A 161 6.04 3.07 5.93
CA PRO A 161 6.15 4.17 6.88
C PRO A 161 4.79 4.80 7.14
N ARG A 162 4.47 4.99 8.42
CA ARG A 162 3.24 5.68 8.85
C ARG A 162 3.42 7.18 8.60
N LEU A 163 2.78 7.66 7.54
CA LEU A 163 2.73 9.07 7.17
C LEU A 163 1.27 9.51 7.18
N GLU A 164 0.87 10.14 8.27
CA GLU A 164 -0.48 10.71 8.39
C GLU A 164 -0.49 12.08 7.72
N ALA A 165 -1.61 12.40 7.07
CA ALA A 165 -1.92 13.78 6.77
C ALA A 165 -2.30 14.43 8.10
N GLU A 166 -1.42 15.25 8.68
CA GLU A 166 -1.78 15.98 9.89
C GLU A 166 -2.95 16.94 9.61
N ASP A 167 -3.95 16.93 10.48
CA ASP A 167 -4.97 17.99 10.55
C ASP A 167 -4.35 19.26 11.16
N SER A 168 -3.43 19.94 10.46
CA SER A 168 -3.11 21.33 10.81
C SER A 168 -2.45 22.15 9.71
N PRO A 169 -3.06 23.28 9.29
CA PRO A 169 -2.46 24.22 8.34
C PRO A 169 -1.31 25.08 8.91
N ASN A 170 -0.81 24.82 10.14
CA ASN A 170 0.08 25.77 10.83
C ASN A 170 1.43 25.21 11.33
N ASP A 171 1.79 23.96 11.01
CA ASP A 171 3.07 23.41 11.48
C ASP A 171 3.86 22.61 10.45
N SER A 172 4.00 23.18 9.26
CA SER A 172 4.91 22.70 8.21
C SER A 172 6.39 22.61 8.67
N ARG A 173 6.76 23.24 9.80
CA ARG A 173 8.12 23.15 10.39
C ARG A 173 8.44 21.76 10.95
N PHE A 174 7.48 21.00 11.47
CA PHE A 174 7.75 19.65 12.00
C PHE A 174 7.86 18.60 10.90
N TYR A 175 7.04 18.71 9.85
CA TYR A 175 7.15 17.87 8.66
C TYR A 175 8.52 18.01 8.00
N TYR A 176 8.95 19.25 7.74
CA TYR A 176 10.27 19.50 7.18
C TYR A 176 11.41 19.22 8.17
N SER A 177 11.22 19.35 9.49
CA SER A 177 12.23 18.95 10.49
C SER A 177 12.48 17.44 10.49
N ARG A 178 11.44 16.60 10.44
CA ARG A 178 11.60 15.13 10.35
C ARG A 178 12.09 14.67 8.98
N MET A 179 11.65 15.29 7.88
CA MET A 179 12.15 15.00 6.54
C MET A 179 13.60 15.48 6.33
N SER A 180 13.95 16.68 6.83
CA SER A 180 15.29 17.25 6.72
C SER A 180 16.28 16.55 7.63
N ALA A 181 15.91 16.11 8.84
CA ALA A 181 16.81 15.32 9.69
C ALA A 181 17.26 14.00 9.03
N ARG A 182 16.43 13.42 8.15
CA ARG A 182 16.78 12.23 7.35
C ARG A 182 17.44 12.55 6.00
N SER A 183 17.09 13.67 5.36
CA SER A 183 17.61 14.05 4.02
C SER A 183 18.91 14.89 4.07
N VAL A 184 19.07 15.75 5.08
CA VAL A 184 20.23 16.64 5.25
C VAL A 184 21.50 15.88 5.64
N ARG A 185 21.38 14.66 6.18
CA ARG A 185 22.56 13.80 6.37
C ARG A 185 23.20 13.33 5.08
N ASP A 186 22.50 13.35 3.94
CA ASP A 186 23.02 12.76 2.70
C ASP A 186 23.16 13.75 1.53
N ARG A 187 22.40 14.85 1.45
CA ARG A 187 22.43 15.71 0.25
C ARG A 187 22.12 17.18 0.58
N GLY A 188 23.14 18.04 0.60
CA GLY A 188 23.01 19.48 0.85
C GLY A 188 22.13 20.22 -0.16
N LEU A 189 20.83 20.33 0.12
CA LEU A 189 19.84 21.05 -0.69
C LEU A 189 19.33 22.31 0.05
N SER A 190 19.14 23.40 -0.71
CA SER A 190 18.75 24.73 -0.23
C SER A 190 17.23 24.90 -0.02
N ALA A 191 16.87 25.67 1.01
CA ALA A 191 15.51 25.92 1.51
C ALA A 191 14.53 26.59 0.52
N SER A 192 15.02 27.21 -0.55
CA SER A 192 14.24 28.09 -1.43
C SER A 192 13.18 27.39 -2.31
N ARG A 193 13.22 26.06 -2.42
CA ARG A 193 12.28 25.29 -3.27
C ARG A 193 11.00 24.87 -2.53
N PHE A 194 10.98 25.01 -1.21
CA PHE A 194 9.89 24.54 -0.36
C PHE A 194 8.71 25.52 -0.27
N GLU A 195 8.93 26.82 -0.49
CA GLU A 195 7.89 27.85 -0.40
C GLU A 195 6.84 27.77 -1.52
N LEU A 196 7.18 27.17 -2.67
CA LEU A 196 6.25 27.02 -3.80
C LEU A 196 5.17 25.95 -3.60
N PHE A 197 5.37 25.00 -2.68
CA PHE A 197 4.38 23.94 -2.40
C PHE A 197 3.25 24.42 -1.48
N ASP A 198 3.52 25.37 -0.58
CA ASP A 198 2.56 25.87 0.41
C ASP A 198 1.35 26.57 -0.26
N SER A 199 1.56 27.34 -1.34
CA SER A 199 0.46 28.02 -2.02
C SER A 199 -0.50 27.05 -2.73
N THR A 200 0.00 25.91 -3.18
CA THR A 200 -0.79 24.92 -3.93
C THR A 200 -1.68 24.10 -2.99
N TYR A 201 -1.20 23.82 -1.77
CA TYR A 201 -1.94 23.09 -0.74
C TYR A 201 -3.08 23.93 -0.15
N GLN A 202 -2.86 25.22 0.10
CA GLN A 202 -3.88 26.13 0.61
C GLN A 202 -5.04 26.36 -0.39
N ALA A 203 -4.77 26.32 -1.70
CA ALA A 203 -5.81 26.44 -2.74
C ALA A 203 -6.73 25.22 -2.83
N ALA A 204 -6.25 24.02 -2.48
CA ALA A 204 -7.03 22.78 -2.52
C ALA A 204 -7.96 22.59 -1.30
N LEU A 205 -7.72 23.32 -0.20
CA LEU A 205 -8.48 23.24 1.06
C LEU A 205 -9.44 24.42 1.28
N ALA A 206 -9.53 25.36 0.34
CA ALA A 206 -10.46 26.47 0.46
C ALA A 206 -11.92 25.96 0.36
N PRO A 207 -12.79 26.21 1.35
CA PRO A 207 -14.20 25.87 1.23
C PRO A 207 -14.80 26.71 0.10
N THR A 208 -15.45 26.06 -0.87
CA THR A 208 -16.28 26.76 -1.87
C THR A 208 -17.46 27.40 -1.14
N SER A 209 -17.32 28.67 -0.74
CA SER A 209 -18.40 29.41 -0.09
C SER A 209 -19.55 29.64 -1.07
N SER A 210 -20.70 29.13 -0.67
CA SER A 210 -22.04 29.28 -1.26
C SER A 210 -22.40 30.73 -1.63
N ALA A 211 -22.78 30.93 -2.90
CA ALA A 211 -23.58 32.06 -3.34
C ALA A 211 -25.06 31.66 -3.37
N TRP A 212 -25.79 31.89 -2.28
CA TRP A 212 -27.24 32.11 -2.31
C TRP A 212 -27.50 33.48 -1.71
N VAL A 213 -27.76 34.43 -2.59
CA VAL A 213 -28.19 35.79 -2.26
C VAL A 213 -29.67 35.74 -1.89
N SER A 214 -30.00 36.01 -0.62
CA SER A 214 -31.33 36.48 -0.23
C SER A 214 -31.31 38.00 -0.07
N ARG A 215 -32.00 38.72 -0.96
CA ARG A 215 -32.68 40.00 -0.65
C ARG A 215 -33.98 40.09 -1.46
N HIS A 216 -35.12 39.92 -0.79
CA HIS A 216 -36.03 40.99 -0.30
C HIS A 216 -36.82 41.66 -1.43
N ILE A 217 -38.10 41.30 -1.59
CA ILE A 217 -39.31 42.00 -1.13
C ILE A 217 -40.52 41.13 -1.50
#